data_AF-X1KYW0-F1
#
_entry.id   AF-X1KYW0-F1
#
_cell.length_a   1.000
_cell.length_b   1.000
_cell.length_c   1.000
_cell.angle_alpha   90.00
_cell.angle_beta   90.00
_cell.angle_gamma   90.00
#
_symmetry.space_group_name_H-M   'P 1'
#
loop_
_entity.id
_entity.type
_entity.pdbx_description
1 polymer ?
#
loop_
_entity_poly.entity_id
_entity_poly.type
_entity_poly.pdbx_seq_one_letter_code
_entity_poly.pdbx_strand_id
1 'polypeptide(L)'
;MVTKTKAVQFGCGPIGCSVVSYAWQRPDIELVGAIDIDKSLVGHDLGEVAGINNKLGVSISADADAVLSQAKPDVVFLTTSSSWKGGLYHAQGQG
;
A
#
# COMPACT_ATOMS: atom_id res chain seq x y z
N MET A 1 8.85 16.93 18.56
CA MET A 1 7.82 16.25 17.76
C MET A 1 8.34 14.86 17.41
N VAL A 2 7.51 13.82 17.53
CA VAL A 2 7.88 12.47 17.09
C VAL A 2 7.67 12.42 15.58
N THR A 3 8.72 12.07 14.83
CA THR A 3 8.61 11.84 13.39
C THR A 3 7.82 10.54 13.18
N LYS A 4 6.74 10.59 12.39
CA LYS A 4 5.99 9.38 12.03
C LYS A 4 6.79 8.52 11.05
N THR A 5 6.65 7.21 11.16
CA THR A 5 7.20 6.27 10.19
C THR A 5 6.31 6.26 8.96
N LYS A 6 6.86 6.62 7.80
CA LYS A 6 6.15 6.61 6.52
C LYS A 6 6.11 5.20 5.95
N ALA A 7 4.91 4.70 5.72
CA ALA A 7 4.67 3.35 5.20
C ALA A 7 3.96 3.39 3.84
N VAL A 8 4.35 2.49 2.95
CA VAL A 8 3.58 2.16 1.74
C VAL A 8 2.94 0.78 1.91
N GLN A 9 1.65 0.66 1.60
CA GLN A 9 0.97 -0.62 1.50
C GLN A 9 1.16 -1.21 0.11
N PHE A 10 1.71 -2.43 0.01
CA PHE A 10 1.90 -3.14 -1.26
C PHE A 10 1.09 -4.44 -1.22
N GLY A 11 0.03 -4.49 -2.03
CA GLY A 11 -1.02 -5.51 -1.98
C GLY A 11 -2.17 -5.04 -1.11
N CYS A 12 -3.32 -4.80 -1.72
CA CYS A 12 -4.55 -4.23 -1.14
C CYS A 12 -5.69 -5.25 -1.14
N GLY A 13 -5.37 -6.55 -1.12
CA GLY A 13 -6.34 -7.62 -0.85
C GLY A 13 -6.77 -7.66 0.63
N PRO A 14 -7.57 -8.66 1.05
CA PRO A 14 -8.16 -8.71 2.39
C PRO A 14 -7.17 -8.58 3.57
N ILE A 15 -5.98 -9.17 3.43
CA ILE A 15 -4.91 -9.06 4.44
C ILE A 15 -4.33 -7.65 4.43
N GLY A 16 -4.04 -7.08 3.25
CA GLY A 16 -3.54 -5.72 3.11
C GLY A 16 -4.50 -4.69 3.69
N CYS A 17 -5.80 -4.81 3.42
CA CYS A 17 -6.84 -3.97 4.02
C CYS A 17 -6.84 -4.05 5.56
N SER A 18 -6.65 -5.24 6.12
CA SER A 18 -6.54 -5.42 7.58
C SER A 18 -5.30 -4.72 8.14
N VAL A 19 -4.15 -4.83 7.46
CA VAL A 19 -2.91 -4.13 7.83
C VAL A 19 -3.10 -2.62 7.80
N VAL A 20 -3.73 -2.09 6.74
CA VAL A 20 -4.06 -0.67 6.63
C VAL A 20 -4.93 -0.20 7.79
N SER A 21 -5.96 -0.97 8.14
CA SER A 21 -6.85 -0.64 9.26
C SER A 21 -6.11 -0.57 10.60
N TYR A 22 -5.18 -1.50 10.87
CA TYR A 22 -4.36 -1.46 12.08
C TYR A 22 -3.32 -0.34 12.04
N ALA A 23 -2.66 -0.12 10.90
CA ALA A 23 -1.68 0.95 10.72
C ALA A 23 -2.31 2.34 10.89
N TRP A 24 -3.53 2.53 10.39
CA TRP A 24 -4.28 3.79 10.51
C TRP A 24 -4.57 4.16 11.97
N GLN A 25 -4.80 3.18 12.84
CA GLN A 25 -5.05 3.39 14.26
C GLN A 25 -3.79 3.79 15.05
N ARG A 26 -2.60 3.68 14.43
CA ARG A 26 -1.32 3.95 15.06
C ARG A 26 -0.88 5.40 14.83
N PRO A 27 -0.75 6.23 15.88
CA PRO A 27 -0.39 7.64 15.73
C PRO A 27 1.04 7.85 15.21
N ASP A 28 1.90 6.83 15.33
CA ASP A 28 3.30 6.81 14.90
C ASP A 28 3.51 6.33 13.46
N ILE A 29 2.45 5.97 12.73
CA ILE A 29 2.51 5.55 11.33
C ILE A 29 1.75 6.53 10.44
N GLU A 30 2.31 6.79 9.27
CA GLU A 30 1.66 7.55 8.20
C GLU A 30 1.67 6.72 6.92
N LEU A 31 0.49 6.41 6.38
CA LEU A 31 0.36 5.73 5.10
C LEU A 31 0.53 6.77 3.99
N VAL A 32 1.61 6.66 3.21
CA VAL A 32 2.01 7.66 2.20
C VAL A 32 1.92 7.16 0.76
N GLY A 33 1.48 5.91 0.56
CA GLY A 33 1.29 5.33 -0.76
C GLY A 33 0.66 3.94 -0.70
N ALA A 34 0.06 3.54 -1.81
CA ALA A 34 -0.58 2.24 -1.97
C ALA A 34 -0.32 1.68 -3.36
N ILE A 35 -0.01 0.39 -3.43
CA ILE A 35 0.35 -0.30 -4.66
C ILE A 35 -0.49 -1.59 -4.77
N ASP A 36 -1.22 -1.75 -5.88
CA ASP A 36 -1.85 -3.01 -6.26
C ASP A 36 -1.99 -3.10 -7.80
N ILE A 37 -1.84 -4.30 -8.34
CA ILE A 37 -1.96 -4.57 -9.79
C ILE A 37 -3.40 -4.79 -10.23
N ASP A 38 -4.31 -5.05 -9.29
CA ASP A 38 -5.73 -5.21 -9.58
C ASP A 38 -6.32 -3.89 -10.07
N LYS A 39 -6.65 -3.86 -11.37
CA LYS A 39 -7.21 -2.68 -12.05
C LYS A 39 -8.54 -2.21 -11.46
N SER A 40 -9.25 -3.06 -10.72
CA SER A 40 -10.48 -2.67 -10.01
C SER A 40 -10.20 -1.82 -8.77
N LEU A 41 -8.99 -1.87 -8.22
CA LEU A 41 -8.57 -1.08 -7.06
C LEU A 41 -7.83 0.20 -7.46
N VAL A 42 -7.12 0.19 -8.59
CA VAL A 42 -6.33 1.34 -9.06
C VAL A 42 -7.18 2.61 -9.19
N GLY A 43 -6.67 3.71 -8.66
CA GLY A 43 -7.34 5.00 -8.64
C GLY A 43 -8.24 5.23 -7.42
N HIS A 44 -8.68 4.16 -6.73
CA HIS A 44 -9.48 4.27 -5.52
C HIS A 44 -8.62 4.71 -4.31
N ASP A 45 -9.27 5.32 -3.31
CA ASP A 45 -8.61 5.67 -2.06
C ASP A 45 -8.35 4.42 -1.22
N LEU A 46 -7.14 4.31 -0.67
CA LEU A 46 -6.72 3.20 0.17
C LEU A 46 -7.64 3.01 1.38
N GLY A 47 -8.12 4.11 1.98
CA GLY A 47 -9.02 4.06 3.14
C GLY A 47 -10.38 3.47 2.78
N GLU A 48 -10.93 3.85 1.62
CA GLU A 48 -12.17 3.31 1.10
C GLU A 48 -12.06 1.80 0.82
N VAL A 49 -11.00 1.38 0.13
CA VAL A 49 -10.75 -0.05 -0.17
C VAL A 49 -10.49 -0.85 1.10
N ALA A 50 -9.83 -0.25 2.09
CA ALA A 50 -9.61 -0.88 3.39
C ALA A 50 -10.87 -0.95 4.27
N GLY A 51 -11.98 -0.32 3.86
CA GLY A 51 -13.22 -0.29 4.62
C GLY A 51 -13.10 0.47 5.95
N ILE A 52 -12.17 1.43 6.04
CA ILE A 52 -12.08 2.31 7.19
C ILE A 52 -13.02 3.52 6.98
N ASN A 53 -13.62 4.02 8.05
CA ASN A 53 -14.55 5.15 8.00
C ASN A 53 -13.83 6.51 7.81
N ASN A 54 -12.78 6.55 7.00
CA ASN A 54 -12.03 7.76 6.68
C ASN A 54 -11.33 7.62 5.32
N LYS A 55 -11.30 8.71 4.53
CA LYS A 55 -10.42 8.77 3.36
C LYS A 55 -8.99 9.07 3.80
N LEU A 56 -8.04 8.34 3.25
CA LEU A 56 -6.62 8.57 3.55
C LEU A 56 -6.00 9.64 2.64
N GLY A 57 -6.62 9.93 1.49
CA GLY A 57 -6.03 10.75 0.44
C GLY A 57 -4.89 10.02 -0.29
N VAL A 58 -4.86 8.70 -0.20
CA VAL A 58 -3.80 7.84 -0.76
C VAL A 58 -4.44 7.01 -1.87
N SER A 59 -4.19 7.38 -3.12
CA SER A 59 -4.70 6.65 -4.28
C SER A 59 -3.87 5.39 -4.54
N ILE A 60 -4.54 4.26 -4.80
CA ILE A 60 -3.89 2.99 -5.16
C ILE A 60 -3.37 3.09 -6.59
N SER A 61 -2.09 2.76 -6.80
CA SER A 61 -1.44 2.75 -8.11
C SER A 61 -1.00 1.34 -8.51
N ALA A 62 -1.02 1.04 -9.81
CA ALA A 62 -0.36 -0.14 -10.36
C ALA A 62 1.14 0.10 -10.66
N ASP A 63 1.60 1.35 -10.59
CA ASP A 63 2.99 1.73 -10.82
C ASP A 63 3.74 1.82 -9.48
N ALA A 64 4.43 0.73 -9.14
CA ALA A 64 5.20 0.64 -7.91
C ALA A 64 6.39 1.62 -7.88
N ASP A 65 7.09 1.78 -9.01
CA ASP A 65 8.29 2.61 -9.10
C ASP A 65 7.94 4.09 -8.91
N ALA A 66 6.83 4.55 -9.52
CA ALA A 66 6.34 5.90 -9.32
C ALA A 66 5.95 6.16 -7.85
N VAL A 67 5.24 5.23 -7.20
CA VAL A 67 4.84 5.40 -5.79
C VAL A 67 6.07 5.44 -4.88
N LEU A 68 7.00 4.49 -5.02
CA LEU A 68 8.17 4.41 -4.15
C LEU A 68 9.12 5.61 -4.33
N SER A 69 9.32 6.07 -5.57
CA SER A 69 10.18 7.23 -5.86
C SER A 69 9.60 8.56 -5.35
N GLN A 70 8.27 8.73 -5.40
CA GLN A 70 7.59 9.93 -4.92
C GLN A 70 7.40 9.92 -3.40
N ALA A 71 6.87 8.84 -2.84
CA ALA A 71 6.51 8.75 -1.42
C ALA A 71 7.74 8.62 -0.51
N LYS A 72 8.82 8.02 -1.01
CA LYS A 72 10.08 7.76 -0.28
C LYS A 72 9.81 7.21 1.12
N PRO A 73 9.11 6.06 1.24
CA PRO A 73 8.72 5.53 2.54
C PRO A 73 9.93 5.03 3.32
N ASP A 74 9.78 4.98 4.64
CA ASP A 74 10.75 4.34 5.53
C ASP A 74 10.57 2.81 5.51
N VAL A 75 9.33 2.34 5.33
CA VAL A 75 8.96 0.92 5.32
C VAL A 75 7.90 0.60 4.28
N VAL A 76 7.85 -0.66 3.85
CA VAL A 76 6.78 -1.20 2.99
C VAL A 76 6.10 -2.36 3.71
N PHE A 77 4.77 -2.34 3.78
CA PHE A 77 3.96 -3.48 4.20
C PHE A 77 3.62 -4.32 2.97
N LEU A 78 4.30 -5.46 2.84
CA LEU A 78 4.17 -6.34 1.66
C LEU A 78 3.21 -7.50 1.96
N THR A 79 2.06 -7.53 1.28
CA THR A 79 1.02 -8.56 1.44
C THR A 79 0.52 -9.06 0.09
N THR A 80 1.42 -9.54 -0.78
CA THR A 80 1.11 -9.94 -2.16
C THR A 80 1.08 -11.45 -2.38
N SER A 81 2.13 -12.17 -1.98
CA SER A 81 2.27 -13.61 -2.23
C SER A 81 3.03 -14.31 -1.12
N SER A 82 2.74 -15.60 -0.95
CA SER A 82 3.50 -16.51 -0.09
C SER A 82 4.70 -17.15 -0.81
N SER A 83 4.86 -16.89 -2.11
CA SER A 83 5.96 -17.45 -2.92
C SER A 83 6.94 -16.38 -3.36
N TRP A 84 8.23 -16.67 -3.20
CA TRP A 84 9.32 -15.81 -3.66
C TRP A 84 9.26 -15.55 -5.17
N LYS A 85 8.99 -16.59 -5.95
CA LYS A 85 8.86 -16.49 -7.41
C LYS A 85 7.65 -15.63 -7.79
N GLY A 86 6.46 -15.92 -7.25
CA GLY A 86 5.24 -15.16 -7.53
C GLY A 86 5.33 -13.69 -7.15
N GLY A 87 6.00 -13.35 -6.04
CA GLY A 87 6.20 -11.96 -5.62
C GLY A 87 7.06 -11.14 -6.60
N LEU A 88 8.10 -11.74 -7.18
CA LEU A 88 8.96 -11.06 -8.15
C LEU A 88 8.31 -10.90 -9.54
N TYR A 89 7.50 -11.87 -9.98
CA TYR A 89 6.79 -11.78 -11.26
C TYR A 89 5.78 -10.64 -11.33
N HIS A 90 5.24 -10.19 -10.19
CA HIS A 90 4.32 -9.05 -10.13
C HIS A 90 5.04 -7.72 -9.85
N ALA A 91 6.21 -7.74 -9.21
CA ALA A 91 7.01 -6.54 -8.93
C ALA A 91 7.82 -6.06 -10.14
N GLN A 92 8.24 -6.98 -11.01
CA GLN A 92 8.81 -6.63 -12.31
C GLN A 92 7.66 -6.59 -13.30
N GLY A 93 7.24 -5.39 -13.69
CA GLY A 93 6.24 -5.19 -14.74
C GLY A 93 6.49 -6.14 -15.91
N GLN A 94 5.41 -6.79 -16.35
CA GLN A 94 5.41 -7.78 -17.43
C GLN A 94 6.23 -7.28 -18.62
N GLY A 95 7.16 -8.12 -19.08
CA GLY A 95 7.55 -8.15 -20.49
C GLY A 95 6.49 -8.83 -21.34
#